data_AF-A0A2D4J525-F1
#
_entry.id   AF-A0A2D4J525-F1
#
_cell.length_a   1.000
_cell.length_b   1.000
_cell.length_c   1.000
_cell.angle_alpha   90.00
_cell.angle_beta   90.00
_cell.angle_gamma   90.00
#
_symmetry.space_group_name_H-M   'P 1'
#
loop_
_entity.id
_entity.type
_entity.pdbx_description
1 polymer ?
#
loop_
_entity_poly.entity_id
_entity_poly.type
_entity_poly.pdbx_seq_one_letter_code
_entity_poly.pdbx_strand_id
1 'polypeptide(L)'
;MRLKTKQEQLQVKRDLEKSQKACQQLDTQKGLEVPQEVWYWLKPKTEEDEDEEKEEEEEEEGELNESEKLINLTTYLREEYLYCIWCGTAYQDQEDLSSNCPGTTYTDHE
;
A
#
# COMPACT_ATOMS: atom_id res chain seq x y z
N MET A 1 -3.84 25.50 3.82
CA MET A 1 -3.58 24.14 3.27
C MET A 1 -2.08 23.99 3.13
N ARG A 2 -1.47 22.97 3.74
CA ARG A 2 -0.05 22.64 3.48
C ARG A 2 0.01 21.99 2.09
N LEU A 3 0.85 22.51 1.20
CA LEU A 3 1.13 21.88 -0.07
C LEU A 3 2.04 20.69 0.19
N LYS A 4 1.64 19.49 -0.26
CA LYS A 4 2.51 18.31 -0.23
C LYS A 4 3.71 18.56 -1.14
N THR A 5 4.90 18.23 -0.68
CA THR A 5 6.12 18.30 -1.48
C THR A 5 6.16 17.17 -2.50
N LYS A 6 6.92 17.35 -3.59
CA LYS A 6 7.16 16.28 -4.59
C LYS A 6 7.73 15.02 -3.93
N GLN A 7 8.57 15.16 -2.91
CA GLN A 7 9.12 14.03 -2.16
C GLN A 7 8.04 13.25 -1.40
N GLU A 8 7.11 13.93 -0.72
CA GLU A 8 6.00 13.28 -0.02
C GLU A 8 5.06 12.54 -0.99
N GLN A 9 4.81 13.11 -2.18
CA GLN A 9 4.03 12.44 -3.22
C GLN A 9 4.72 11.16 -3.69
N LEU A 10 6.01 11.23 -4.01
CA LEU A 10 6.79 10.05 -4.40
C LEU A 10 6.82 8.97 -3.31
N GLN A 11 6.89 9.37 -2.04
CA GLN A 11 6.84 8.45 -0.91
C GLN A 11 5.48 7.71 -0.86
N VAL A 12 4.38 8.44 -1.03
CA VAL A 12 3.04 7.85 -1.09
C VAL A 12 2.93 6.83 -2.24
N LYS A 13 3.44 7.15 -3.43
CA LYS A 13 3.45 6.20 -4.56
C LYS A 13 4.19 4.91 -4.22
N ARG A 14 5.42 5.04 -3.70
CA ARG A 14 6.27 3.89 -3.34
C ARG A 14 5.61 3.01 -2.28
N ASP A 15 4.99 3.62 -1.28
CA ASP A 15 4.30 2.88 -0.22
C ASP A 15 3.03 2.22 -0.75
N LEU A 16 2.32 2.84 -1.69
CA LEU A 16 1.15 2.25 -2.35
C LEU A 16 1.56 1.00 -3.14
N GLU A 17 2.60 1.09 -3.96
CA GLU A 17 3.10 -0.04 -4.74
C GLU A 17 3.54 -1.22 -3.84
N LYS A 18 4.25 -0.93 -2.75
CA LYS A 18 4.62 -1.94 -1.74
C LYS A 18 3.39 -2.59 -1.11
N SER A 19 2.40 -1.77 -0.76
CA SER A 19 1.15 -2.24 -0.18
C SER A 19 0.40 -3.16 -1.14
N GLN A 20 0.36 -2.82 -2.44
CA GLN A 20 -0.30 -3.65 -3.46
C GLN A 20 0.42 -4.99 -3.65
N LYS A 21 1.75 -5.00 -3.67
CA LYS A 21 2.55 -6.25 -3.73
C LYS A 21 2.29 -7.14 -2.52
N ALA A 22 2.34 -6.56 -1.32
CA ALA A 22 2.08 -7.29 -0.08
C ALA A 22 0.65 -7.85 -0.05
N CYS A 23 -0.34 -7.05 -0.47
CA CYS A 23 -1.73 -7.45 -0.56
C CYS A 23 -1.90 -8.66 -1.48
N GLN A 24 -1.42 -8.60 -2.72
CA GLN A 24 -1.47 -9.72 -3.65
C GLN A 24 -0.82 -10.99 -3.09
N GLN A 25 0.34 -10.86 -2.45
CA GLN A 25 1.04 -11.98 -1.85
C GLN A 25 0.24 -12.60 -0.70
N LEU A 26 -0.34 -11.79 0.18
CA LEU A 26 -1.11 -12.24 1.35
C LEU A 26 -2.46 -12.84 0.93
N ASP A 27 -3.14 -12.22 -0.04
CA ASP A 27 -4.37 -12.71 -0.64
C ASP A 27 -4.15 -14.10 -1.28
N THR A 28 -3.10 -14.24 -2.08
CA THR A 28 -2.74 -15.53 -2.72
C THR A 28 -2.44 -16.60 -1.67
N GLN A 29 -1.76 -16.24 -0.58
CA GLN A 29 -1.49 -17.17 0.53
C GLN A 29 -2.77 -17.62 1.25
N LYS A 30 -3.81 -16.78 1.32
CA LYS A 30 -5.14 -17.15 1.80
C LYS A 30 -5.98 -17.90 0.76
N GLY A 31 -5.50 -18.04 -0.47
CA GLY A 31 -6.22 -18.70 -1.57
C GLY A 31 -7.25 -17.81 -2.26
N LEU A 32 -7.11 -16.49 -2.14
CA LEU A 32 -7.90 -15.54 -2.92
C LEU A 32 -7.31 -15.43 -4.33
N GLU A 33 -8.15 -15.61 -5.35
CA GLU A 33 -7.76 -15.54 -6.76
C GLU A 33 -8.04 -14.17 -7.38
N VAL A 34 -8.78 -13.31 -6.66
CA VAL A 34 -9.18 -11.97 -7.11
C VAL A 34 -9.00 -10.96 -5.98
N PRO A 35 -8.57 -9.73 -6.26
CA PRO A 35 -8.47 -8.69 -5.25
C PRO A 35 -9.86 -8.22 -4.81
N GLN A 36 -9.97 -7.73 -3.57
CA GLN A 36 -11.21 -7.13 -3.06
C GLN A 36 -11.61 -5.89 -3.88
N GLU A 37 -10.65 -5.05 -4.23
CA GLU A 37 -10.81 -3.93 -5.15
C GLU A 37 -9.82 -4.08 -6.30
N VAL A 38 -10.21 -3.77 -7.54
CA VAL A 38 -9.37 -4.00 -8.74
C VAL A 38 -7.97 -3.37 -8.62
N TRP A 39 -7.85 -2.27 -7.90
CA TRP A 39 -6.60 -1.53 -7.69
C TRP A 39 -5.79 -2.00 -6.46
N TYR A 40 -6.29 -2.94 -5.64
CA TYR A 40 -5.54 -3.51 -4.50
C TYR A 40 -4.34 -4.34 -4.94
N TRP A 41 -4.40 -4.95 -6.13
CA TRP A 41 -3.26 -5.64 -6.72
C TRP A 41 -2.62 -4.76 -7.78
N LEU A 42 -1.31 -4.91 -7.94
CA LEU A 42 -0.65 -4.38 -9.11
C LEU A 42 -1.18 -5.14 -10.33
N LYS A 43 -1.56 -4.38 -11.36
CA LYS A 43 -1.78 -4.97 -12.67
C LYS A 43 -0.46 -5.65 -13.09
N PRO A 44 -0.51 -6.89 -13.62
CA PRO A 44 0.70 -7.57 -14.06
C PRO A 44 1.37 -6.72 -15.16
N LYS A 45 2.48 -6.07 -14.79
CA LYS A 45 3.39 -5.41 -15.72
C LYS A 45 4.10 -6.52 -16.48
N THR A 46 3.95 -6.54 -17.80
CA THR A 46 4.70 -7.44 -18.68
C THR A 46 6.21 -7.21 -18.46
N GLU A 47 7.00 -8.28 -18.45
CA GLU A 47 8.41 -8.37 -18.00
C GLU A 47 9.45 -7.49 -18.77
N GLU A 48 9.03 -6.47 -19.52
CA GLU A 48 9.92 -5.54 -20.24
C GLU A 48 10.17 -4.20 -19.49
N ASP A 49 9.57 -3.99 -18.31
CA ASP A 49 9.61 -2.72 -17.56
C ASP A 49 10.37 -2.83 -16.22
N GLU A 50 11.54 -3.50 -16.19
CA GLU A 50 12.40 -3.54 -14.98
C GLU A 50 13.33 -2.32 -14.82
N ASP A 51 13.32 -1.33 -15.74
CA ASP A 51 14.23 -0.16 -15.65
C ASP A 51 13.63 1.17 -16.12
N GLU A 52 12.30 1.34 -16.12
CA GLU A 52 11.70 2.66 -16.33
C GLU A 52 10.84 3.07 -15.13
N GLU A 53 11.35 4.04 -14.37
CA GLU A 53 10.58 4.99 -13.58
C GLU A 53 9.55 5.69 -14.50
N LYS A 54 8.48 4.98 -14.89
CA LYS A 54 7.39 5.57 -15.64
C LYS A 54 6.38 6.16 -14.69
N GLU A 55 6.55 7.47 -14.52
CA GLU A 55 5.53 8.47 -14.24
C GLU A 55 4.18 8.07 -14.86
N GLU A 56 3.35 7.37 -14.10
CA GLU A 56 1.91 7.45 -14.28
C GLU A 56 1.41 8.56 -13.32
N GLU A 57 1.53 9.79 -13.82
CA GLU A 57 0.63 10.89 -13.45
C GLU A 57 -0.74 10.57 -14.06
N GLU A 58 -1.55 9.75 -13.39
CA GLU A 58 -3.00 9.77 -13.63
C GLU A 58 -3.64 10.70 -12.59
N GLU A 59 -3.65 11.98 -12.96
CA GLU A 59 -4.66 12.93 -12.50
C GLU A 59 -6.03 12.46 -13.04
N GLU A 60 -6.74 11.61 -12.30
CA GLU A 60 -8.17 11.39 -12.53
C GLU A 60 -8.98 12.03 -11.41
N GLU A 61 -9.57 13.19 -11.71
CA GLU A 61 -10.41 14.06 -10.87
C GLU A 61 -11.72 13.40 -10.36
N GLY A 62 -11.82 12.07 -10.43
CA GLY A 62 -12.94 11.25 -9.95
C GLY A 62 -12.52 9.88 -9.39
N GLU A 63 -11.24 9.50 -9.46
CA GLU A 63 -10.70 8.32 -8.81
C GLU A 63 -10.02 8.70 -7.48
N LEU A 64 -10.01 7.77 -6.52
CA LEU A 64 -9.27 7.96 -5.26
C LEU A 64 -7.83 8.36 -5.56
N ASN A 65 -7.35 9.45 -4.97
CA ASN A 65 -5.95 9.84 -5.14
C ASN A 65 -5.02 8.81 -4.47
N GLU A 66 -3.74 8.79 -4.84
CA GLU A 66 -2.77 7.79 -4.36
C GLU A 66 -2.68 7.74 -2.82
N SER A 67 -2.90 8.88 -2.16
CA SER A 67 -2.91 8.96 -0.70
C SER A 67 -4.12 8.25 -0.10
N GLU A 68 -5.29 8.40 -0.71
CA GLU A 68 -6.51 7.70 -0.29
C GLU A 68 -6.44 6.21 -0.61
N LYS A 69 -5.93 5.85 -1.79
CA LYS A 69 -5.64 4.46 -2.17
C LYS A 69 -4.70 3.81 -1.13
N LEU A 70 -3.63 4.51 -0.74
CA LEU A 70 -2.70 4.02 0.29
C LEU A 70 -3.37 3.82 1.65
N ILE A 71 -4.16 4.80 2.11
CA ILE A 71 -4.85 4.70 3.42
C ILE A 71 -5.82 3.51 3.42
N ASN A 72 -6.63 3.36 2.38
CA ASN A 72 -7.58 2.27 2.26
C ASN A 72 -6.88 0.90 2.24
N LEU A 73 -5.82 0.77 1.44
CA LEU A 73 -5.10 -0.50 1.32
C LEU A 73 -4.31 -0.86 2.58
N THR A 74 -3.66 0.11 3.21
CA THR A 74 -2.96 -0.11 4.49
C THR A 74 -3.91 -0.46 5.63
N THR A 75 -5.12 0.10 5.62
CA THR A 75 -6.18 -0.26 6.57
C THR A 75 -6.62 -1.71 6.36
N TYR A 76 -6.91 -2.09 5.11
CA TYR A 76 -7.23 -3.47 4.75
C TYR A 76 -6.14 -4.46 5.19
N LEU A 77 -4.87 -4.16 4.92
CA LEU A 77 -3.74 -4.99 5.34
C LEU A 77 -3.66 -5.16 6.86
N ARG A 78 -3.98 -4.11 7.62
CA ARG A 78 -3.97 -4.16 9.08
C ARG A 78 -5.15 -4.91 9.66
N GLU A 79 -6.34 -4.76 9.09
CA GLU A 79 -7.56 -5.39 9.60
C GLU A 79 -7.62 -6.87 9.21
N GLU A 80 -7.33 -7.21 7.96
CA GLU A 80 -7.49 -8.58 7.45
C GLU A 80 -6.26 -9.46 7.66
N TYR A 81 -5.07 -8.85 7.64
CA TYR A 81 -3.80 -9.58 7.69
C TYR A 81 -2.95 -9.25 8.90
N LEU A 82 -3.39 -8.28 9.73
CA LEU A 82 -2.58 -7.76 10.82
C LEU A 82 -1.19 -7.41 10.34
N TYR A 83 -1.07 -6.85 9.13
CA TYR A 83 0.21 -6.61 8.46
C TYR A 83 0.48 -5.11 8.35
N CYS A 84 1.71 -4.71 8.70
CA CYS A 84 2.19 -3.35 8.49
C CYS A 84 3.28 -3.33 7.41
N ILE A 85 3.04 -2.58 6.33
CA ILE A 85 3.99 -2.44 5.22
C ILE A 85 5.27 -1.70 5.59
N TRP A 86 5.22 -0.82 6.59
CA TRP A 86 6.39 -0.06 7.05
C TRP A 86 7.25 -0.88 8.02
N CYS A 87 6.64 -1.70 8.89
CA CYS A 87 7.36 -2.65 9.72
C CYS A 87 7.86 -3.88 8.93
N GLY A 88 7.20 -4.21 7.82
CA GLY A 88 7.50 -5.40 7.02
C GLY A 88 7.15 -6.72 7.72
N THR A 89 6.18 -6.70 8.64
CA THR A 89 5.79 -7.87 9.42
C THR A 89 4.28 -7.96 9.61
N ALA A 90 3.79 -9.19 9.76
CA ALA A 90 2.47 -9.48 10.30
C ALA A 90 2.55 -9.65 11.82
N TYR A 91 1.44 -9.36 12.50
CA TYR A 91 1.28 -9.43 13.94
C TYR A 91 0.33 -10.58 14.31
N GLN A 92 0.37 -11.01 15.57
CA GLN A 92 -0.39 -12.18 16.01
C GLN A 92 -1.89 -11.88 16.13
N ASP A 93 -2.23 -10.69 16.61
CA ASP A 93 -3.58 -10.18 16.80
C ASP A 93 -3.61 -8.64 16.82
N GLN A 94 -4.79 -8.08 17.02
CA GLN A 94 -4.99 -6.63 17.03
C GLN A 94 -4.31 -5.94 18.23
N GLU A 95 -4.18 -6.61 19.37
CA GLU A 95 -3.49 -6.04 20.54
C GLU A 95 -1.99 -5.99 20.30
N ASP A 96 -1.41 -7.04 19.72
CA ASP A 96 -0.01 -7.13 19.31
C ASP A 96 0.32 -6.04 18.28
N LEU A 97 -0.50 -5.88 17.24
CA LEU A 97 -0.37 -4.81 16.25
C LEU A 97 -0.39 -3.42 16.91
N SER A 98 -1.35 -3.18 17.81
CA SER A 98 -1.52 -1.87 18.44
C SER A 98 -0.40 -1.53 19.44
N SER A 99 0.22 -2.55 20.03
CA SER A 99 1.28 -2.39 21.04
C SER A 99 2.69 -2.33 20.42
N ASN A 100 2.89 -2.99 19.28
CA ASN A 100 4.21 -3.16 18.67
C ASN A 100 4.39 -2.41 17.34
N CYS A 101 3.33 -1.90 16.71
CA CYS A 101 3.45 -1.04 15.53
C CYS A 101 3.51 0.45 15.94
N PRO A 102 4.52 1.21 15.48
CA PRO A 102 4.67 2.64 15.82
C PRO A 102 3.49 3.55 15.45
N GLY A 103 2.74 3.21 14.39
CA GLY A 103 1.58 3.98 13.95
C GLY A 103 1.06 3.49 12.60
N THR A 104 0.23 4.28 11.92
CA THR A 104 -0.41 3.91 10.62
C THR A 104 0.09 4.73 9.44
N THR A 105 1.17 5.49 9.62
CA THR A 105 1.75 6.31 8.57
C THR A 105 3.24 6.04 8.41
N TYR A 106 3.78 6.38 7.25
CA TYR A 106 5.21 6.32 6.98
C TYR A 106 6.03 7.08 8.04
N THR A 107 5.58 8.28 8.45
CA THR A 107 6.26 9.13 9.43
C THR A 107 6.37 8.52 10.83
N ASP A 108 5.48 7.58 11.19
CA ASP A 108 5.58 6.88 12.47
C ASP A 108 6.77 5.88 12.48
N HIS A 109 7.33 5.57 11.31
CA HIS A 109 8.36 4.55 11.11
C HIS A 109 9.67 5.11 10.53
N GLU A 110 9.84 6.43 10.52
CA GLU A 110 11.11 7.11 10.16
C GLU A 110 12.11 7.19 11.32
#